data_AF-A0A9E1HA53-F1
#
_entry.id   AF-A0A9E1HA53-F1
#
_cell.length_a   1.000
_cell.length_b   1.000
_cell.length_c   1.000
_cell.angle_alpha   90.00
_cell.angle_beta   90.00
_cell.angle_gamma   90.00
#
_symmetry.space_group_name_H-M   'P 1'
#
loop_
_entity.id
_entity.type
_entity.pdbx_description
1 polymer ?
#
loop_
_entity_poly.entity_id
_entity_poly.type
_entity_poly.pdbx_seq_one_letter_code
_entity_poly.pdbx_strand_id
1 'polypeptide(L)'
;MKITAQLALSQMKVNKKRTIAGIFAIALATSLITTVMCFVTSANKMLTDFLGSDYGEYGGAYSLMLAIPALLLGILIAAMSITVISNIFSASANKRIQEFGILKCVGATGRQIRASVIYESLWLSLTAIPLGLIAGTIFGYISVKFTGHFISDINDAAKEIIMRPFTFSLPFHISVWTYLFAGVFSFCIVVFSAYRPAKKVGKFTAIQCVKGIGAGTVLKEIQVKDSFIQKIFGCESAIAYKNMKRNKYGYKATIRALSLGILLFLLTGGLSGQAKEFQEWMTPKSKEMMVDYSSNYDTWVNAKTGKEERKISRPVTSDQYNEITQKLEKYGIDVYGVGADTFTYNALLDKNTLTEDMLQVPKFSDDNGETRTEIVTVDDELYKKLCDRAGAEYGSILLLNTYQYNDNGEYVSIKPFKDDVTQISLINAANEKNTLTIGGILEQSDLKEYGFGEMTP
;
A
#
# COMPACT_ATOMS: atom_id res chain seq x y z
N MET A 1 34.50 -9.99 36.79
CA MET A 1 33.23 -9.35 36.36
C MET A 1 33.02 -8.08 37.20
N LYS A 2 32.74 -6.90 36.63
CA LYS A 2 32.54 -5.66 37.42
C LYS A 2 31.41 -5.87 38.44
N ILE A 3 31.56 -5.38 39.67
CA ILE A 3 30.58 -5.48 40.77
C ILE A 3 29.17 -5.04 40.31
N THR A 4 29.09 -4.00 39.48
CA THR A 4 27.82 -3.49 38.90
C THR A 4 27.08 -4.50 38.03
N ALA A 5 27.81 -5.41 37.36
CA ALA A 5 27.24 -6.46 36.52
C ALA A 5 26.77 -7.66 37.36
N GLN A 6 27.48 -8.00 38.45
CA GLN A 6 27.04 -9.04 39.40
C GLN A 6 25.77 -8.62 40.14
N LEU A 7 25.70 -7.36 40.58
CA LEU A 7 24.50 -6.77 41.19
C LEU A 7 23.31 -6.82 40.23
N ALA A 8 23.50 -6.46 38.96
CA ALA A 8 22.45 -6.56 37.94
C ALA A 8 21.94 -8.00 37.78
N LEU A 9 22.87 -8.97 37.66
CA LEU A 9 22.53 -10.38 37.44
C LEU A 9 21.79 -11.00 38.63
N SER A 10 22.24 -10.71 39.85
CA SER A 10 21.59 -11.19 41.08
C SER A 10 20.14 -10.70 41.18
N GLN A 11 19.90 -9.44 40.82
CA GLN A 11 18.58 -8.82 40.89
C GLN A 11 17.59 -9.34 39.84
N MET A 12 18.08 -9.78 38.68
CA MET A 12 17.23 -10.45 37.69
C MET A 12 16.68 -11.79 38.21
N LYS A 13 17.48 -12.53 39.00
CA LYS A 13 17.08 -13.83 39.58
C LYS A 13 16.06 -13.67 40.70
N VAL A 14 16.17 -12.61 41.50
CA VAL A 14 15.26 -12.35 42.63
C VAL A 14 13.87 -11.92 42.15
N ASN A 15 13.77 -11.13 41.07
CA ASN A 15 12.48 -10.56 40.64
C ASN A 15 11.98 -11.12 39.29
N LYS A 16 11.64 -12.42 39.28
CA LYS A 16 11.33 -13.20 38.06
C LYS A 16 10.20 -12.61 37.22
N LYS A 17 9.06 -12.22 37.81
CA LYS A 17 7.91 -11.67 37.06
C LYS A 17 8.28 -10.44 36.23
N ARG A 18 9.10 -9.55 36.81
CA ARG A 18 9.59 -8.33 36.15
C ARG A 18 10.57 -8.68 35.02
N THR A 19 11.53 -9.56 35.31
CA THR A 19 12.53 -10.01 34.33
C THR A 19 11.83 -10.64 33.11
N ILE A 20 10.81 -11.47 33.33
CA ILE A 20 9.98 -12.07 32.28
C ILE A 20 9.27 -11.00 31.44
N ALA A 21 8.64 -10.01 32.08
CA ALA A 21 7.98 -8.91 31.35
C ALA A 21 8.96 -8.09 30.49
N GLY A 22 10.17 -7.86 30.99
CA GLY A 22 11.24 -7.19 30.23
C GLY A 22 11.73 -8.02 29.05
N ILE A 23 11.98 -9.33 29.26
CA ILE A 23 12.36 -10.25 28.18
C ILE A 23 11.27 -10.30 27.11
N PHE A 24 10.00 -10.44 27.52
CA PHE A 24 8.87 -10.50 26.59
C PHE A 24 8.74 -9.24 25.75
N ALA A 25 8.82 -8.05 26.36
CA ALA A 25 8.73 -6.78 25.62
C ALA A 25 9.87 -6.61 24.60
N ILE A 26 11.11 -6.99 24.96
CA ILE A 26 12.26 -6.90 24.07
C ILE A 26 12.17 -7.95 22.95
N ALA A 27 11.77 -9.18 23.29
CA ALA A 27 11.59 -10.27 22.33
C ALA A 27 10.49 -9.93 21.31
N LEU A 28 9.36 -9.36 21.77
CA LEU A 28 8.26 -8.93 20.90
C LEU A 28 8.68 -7.78 19.97
N ALA A 29 9.41 -6.79 20.48
CA ALA A 29 9.96 -5.71 19.65
C ALA A 29 10.88 -6.26 18.55
N THR A 30 11.80 -7.15 18.94
CA THR A 30 12.74 -7.81 18.04
C THR A 30 12.02 -8.69 17.01
N SER A 31 10.96 -9.41 17.42
CA SER A 31 10.19 -10.26 16.53
C SER A 31 9.47 -9.45 15.47
N LEU A 32 8.83 -8.32 15.84
CA LEU A 32 8.16 -7.44 14.88
C LEU A 32 9.13 -6.87 13.84
N ILE A 33 10.31 -6.40 14.26
CA ILE A 33 11.35 -5.90 13.34
C ILE A 33 11.81 -7.01 12.40
N THR A 34 12.04 -8.21 12.95
CA THR A 34 12.48 -9.38 12.16
C THR A 34 11.41 -9.80 11.16
N THR A 35 10.13 -9.81 11.55
CA THR A 35 9.00 -10.12 10.66
C THR A 35 8.92 -9.16 9.48
N VAL A 36 9.03 -7.85 9.73
CA VAL A 36 9.05 -6.84 8.65
C VAL A 36 10.24 -7.08 7.72
N MET A 37 11.44 -7.32 8.28
CA MET A 37 12.63 -7.56 7.46
C MET A 37 12.54 -8.85 6.64
N CYS A 38 12.00 -9.94 7.20
CA CYS A 38 11.75 -11.19 6.47
C CYS A 38 10.75 -10.99 5.33
N PHE A 39 9.71 -10.18 5.55
CA PHE A 39 8.74 -9.84 4.51
C PHE A 39 9.39 -9.03 3.39
N VAL A 40 10.19 -8.02 3.74
CA VAL A 40 10.95 -7.21 2.77
C VAL A 40 11.89 -8.07 1.96
N THR A 41 12.66 -8.97 2.58
CA THR A 41 13.59 -9.83 1.82
C THR A 41 12.89 -10.86 0.95
N SER A 42 11.73 -11.34 1.36
CA SER A 42 10.91 -12.27 0.57
C SER A 42 10.27 -11.55 -0.62
N ALA A 43 9.71 -10.36 -0.41
CA ALA A 43 9.17 -9.51 -1.48
C ALA A 43 10.26 -9.08 -2.46
N ASN A 44 11.44 -8.73 -1.95
CA ASN A 44 12.61 -8.42 -2.77
C ASN A 44 12.99 -9.59 -3.67
N LYS A 45 13.02 -10.81 -3.10
CA LYS A 45 13.34 -12.03 -3.84
C LYS A 45 12.31 -12.29 -4.94
N MET A 46 11.02 -12.18 -4.62
CA MET A 46 9.93 -12.29 -5.61
C MET A 46 10.11 -11.31 -6.78
N LEU A 47 10.40 -10.03 -6.48
CA LEU A 47 10.62 -9.03 -7.53
C LEU A 47 11.88 -9.31 -8.36
N THR A 48 12.99 -9.73 -7.75
CA THR A 48 14.21 -10.06 -8.50
C THR A 48 14.07 -11.33 -9.33
N ASP A 49 13.25 -12.29 -8.88
CA ASP A 49 12.95 -13.51 -9.64
C ASP A 49 12.05 -13.21 -10.85
N PHE A 50 11.19 -12.19 -10.74
CA PHE A 50 10.29 -11.77 -11.82
C PHE A 50 10.95 -10.80 -12.81
N LEU A 51 11.68 -9.80 -12.32
CA LEU A 51 12.21 -8.67 -13.10
C LEU A 51 13.71 -8.78 -13.43
N GLY A 52 14.41 -9.75 -12.85
CA GLY A 52 15.87 -9.84 -12.89
C GLY A 52 16.55 -9.06 -11.74
N SER A 53 17.86 -9.25 -11.58
CA SER A 53 18.64 -8.75 -10.44
C SER A 53 18.64 -7.22 -10.29
N ASP A 54 18.49 -6.50 -11.40
CA ASP A 54 18.50 -5.03 -11.42
C ASP A 54 17.08 -4.42 -11.49
N TYR A 55 16.04 -5.26 -11.38
CA TYR A 55 14.62 -4.90 -11.57
C TYR A 55 14.30 -4.19 -12.91
N GLY A 56 15.18 -4.34 -13.90
CA GLY A 56 15.06 -3.69 -15.20
C GLY A 56 15.13 -2.15 -15.14
N GLU A 57 14.46 -1.49 -16.08
CA GLU A 57 14.51 -0.03 -16.26
C GLU A 57 13.94 0.76 -15.08
N TYR A 58 13.08 0.14 -14.25
CA TYR A 58 12.37 0.78 -13.14
C TYR A 58 12.90 0.40 -11.75
N GLY A 59 14.15 -0.08 -11.61
CA GLY A 59 14.66 -0.55 -10.32
C GLY A 59 14.69 0.45 -9.18
N GLY A 60 14.85 1.74 -9.49
CA GLY A 60 14.66 2.81 -8.51
C GLY A 60 13.24 2.84 -7.91
N ALA A 61 12.21 2.69 -8.75
CA ALA A 61 10.82 2.71 -8.31
C ALA A 61 10.48 1.48 -7.45
N TYR A 62 10.87 0.28 -7.88
CA TYR A 62 10.60 -0.96 -7.15
C TYR A 62 11.33 -1.03 -5.80
N SER A 63 12.58 -0.56 -5.75
CA SER A 63 13.33 -0.48 -4.49
C SER A 63 12.69 0.50 -3.51
N LEU A 64 12.23 1.67 -3.98
CA LEU A 64 11.49 2.64 -3.15
C LEU A 64 10.14 2.10 -2.68
N MET A 65 9.43 1.36 -3.53
CA MET A 65 8.17 0.70 -3.20
C MET A 65 8.31 -0.27 -2.03
N LEU A 66 9.44 -0.98 -1.92
CA LEU A 66 9.73 -1.84 -0.77
C LEU A 66 10.29 -1.05 0.43
N ALA A 67 11.18 -0.09 0.19
CA ALA A 67 11.91 0.60 1.25
C ALA A 67 11.04 1.57 2.06
N ILE A 68 10.13 2.32 1.42
CA ILE A 68 9.31 3.34 2.08
C ILE A 68 8.39 2.71 3.14
N PRO A 69 7.56 1.70 2.83
CA PRO A 69 6.70 1.07 3.83
C PRO A 69 7.51 0.41 4.95
N ALA A 70 8.62 -0.25 4.62
CA ALA A 70 9.51 -0.88 5.59
C ALA A 70 10.11 0.14 6.58
N LEU A 71 10.54 1.29 6.08
CA LEU A 71 11.11 2.37 6.88
C LEU A 71 10.05 3.00 7.78
N LEU A 72 8.86 3.28 7.25
CA LEU A 72 7.75 3.86 8.03
C LEU A 72 7.32 2.92 9.16
N LEU A 73 7.06 1.64 8.85
CA LEU A 73 6.71 0.63 9.85
C LEU A 73 7.84 0.39 10.84
N GLY A 74 9.09 0.34 10.37
CA GLY A 74 10.28 0.18 11.22
C GLY A 74 10.45 1.31 12.22
N ILE A 75 10.27 2.57 11.80
CA ILE A 75 10.31 3.75 12.69
C ILE A 75 9.18 3.70 13.71
N LEU A 76 7.96 3.33 13.28
CA LEU A 76 6.82 3.23 14.17
C LEU A 76 7.01 2.16 15.24
N ILE A 77 7.45 0.96 14.85
CA ILE A 77 7.78 -0.15 15.76
C ILE A 77 8.90 0.26 16.71
N ALA A 78 9.94 0.94 16.22
CA ALA A 78 11.04 1.42 17.06
C ALA A 78 10.55 2.45 18.09
N ALA A 79 9.76 3.43 17.69
CA ALA A 79 9.22 4.46 18.59
C ALA A 79 8.32 3.86 19.69
N MET A 80 7.47 2.90 19.32
CA MET A 80 6.63 2.12 20.23
C MET A 80 7.49 1.32 21.22
N SER A 81 8.44 0.54 20.71
CA SER A 81 9.33 -0.32 21.51
C SER A 81 10.15 0.52 22.49
N ILE A 82 10.71 1.64 22.03
CA ILE A 82 11.48 2.56 22.89
C ILE A 82 10.64 3.06 24.06
N THR A 83 9.38 3.41 23.80
CA THR A 83 8.49 3.95 24.84
C THR A 83 8.10 2.88 25.86
N VAL A 84 7.69 1.69 25.39
CA VAL A 84 7.27 0.57 26.26
C VAL A 84 8.44 0.06 27.09
N ILE A 85 9.58 -0.22 26.46
CA ILE A 85 10.78 -0.74 27.14
C ILE A 85 11.34 0.30 28.13
N SER A 86 11.37 1.59 27.75
CA SER A 86 11.77 2.67 28.68
C SER A 86 10.85 2.75 29.90
N ASN A 87 9.55 2.51 29.75
CA ASN A 87 8.61 2.48 30.87
C ASN A 87 8.90 1.31 31.81
N ILE A 88 9.20 0.13 31.27
CA ILE A 88 9.59 -1.06 32.06
C ILE A 88 10.87 -0.78 32.86
N PHE A 89 11.91 -0.24 32.21
CA PHE A 89 13.16 0.12 32.91
C PHE A 89 12.98 1.25 33.92
N SER A 90 12.13 2.24 33.62
CA SER A 90 11.80 3.31 34.57
C SER A 90 11.10 2.76 35.82
N ALA A 91 10.13 1.87 35.64
CA ALA A 91 9.44 1.21 36.73
C ALA A 91 10.40 0.32 37.54
N SER A 92 11.28 -0.44 36.86
CA SER A 92 12.31 -1.26 37.51
C SER A 92 13.26 -0.41 38.36
N ALA A 93 13.77 0.69 37.80
CA ALA A 93 14.74 1.54 38.46
C ALA A 93 14.12 2.34 39.62
N ASN A 94 12.84 2.74 39.50
CA ASN A 94 12.11 3.40 40.58
C ASN A 94 11.85 2.46 41.77
N LYS A 95 11.50 1.19 41.53
CA LYS A 95 11.32 0.20 42.62
C LYS A 95 12.61 -0.02 43.42
N ARG A 96 13.76 0.17 42.78
CA ARG A 96 15.10 0.00 43.37
C ARG A 96 15.73 1.32 43.83
N ILE A 97 14.95 2.40 43.90
CA ILE A 97 15.52 3.72 44.20
C ILE A 97 16.18 3.78 45.57
N GLN A 98 15.61 3.10 46.58
CA GLN A 98 16.16 3.03 47.92
C GLN A 98 17.46 2.20 47.97
N GLU A 99 17.54 1.08 47.24
CA GLU A 99 18.76 0.28 47.10
C GLU A 99 19.91 1.12 46.52
N PHE A 100 19.62 1.90 45.48
CA PHE A 100 20.61 2.82 44.92
C PHE A 100 21.00 3.92 45.90
N GLY A 101 20.10 4.35 46.79
CA GLY A 101 20.39 5.28 47.87
C GLY A 101 21.39 4.74 48.88
N ILE A 102 21.19 3.50 49.33
CA ILE A 102 22.12 2.81 50.24
C ILE A 102 23.49 2.69 49.57
N LEU A 103 23.55 2.28 48.30
CA LEU A 103 24.81 2.22 47.54
C LEU A 103 25.52 3.58 47.47
N LYS A 104 24.77 4.69 47.28
CA LYS A 104 25.35 6.05 47.30
C LYS A 104 25.87 6.44 48.68
N CYS A 105 25.21 6.04 49.77
CA CYS A 105 25.68 6.27 51.13
C CYS A 105 27.03 5.56 51.39
N VAL A 106 27.23 4.37 50.80
CA VAL A 106 28.48 3.60 50.87
C VAL A 106 29.53 4.11 49.85
N GLY A 107 29.24 5.19 49.11
CA GLY A 107 30.20 5.86 48.22
C GLY A 107 30.06 5.54 46.72
N ALA A 108 28.99 4.83 46.29
CA ALA A 108 28.79 4.55 44.87
C ALA A 108 28.49 5.83 44.07
N THR A 109 29.18 5.99 42.94
CA THR A 109 29.00 7.15 42.06
C THR A 109 27.74 7.04 41.20
N GLY A 110 27.20 8.18 40.75
CA GLY A 110 26.10 8.21 39.79
C GLY A 110 26.41 7.50 38.45
N ARG A 111 27.70 7.40 38.07
CA ARG A 111 28.16 6.64 36.89
C ARG A 111 28.01 5.13 37.13
N GLN A 112 28.39 4.63 38.30
CA GLN A 112 28.26 3.20 38.66
C GLN A 112 26.78 2.77 38.71
N ILE A 113 25.89 3.63 39.19
CA ILE A 113 24.44 3.35 39.20
C ILE A 113 23.85 3.32 37.79
N ARG A 114 24.22 4.28 36.93
CA ARG A 114 23.84 4.25 35.50
C ARG A 114 24.32 2.96 34.83
N ALA A 115 25.58 2.60 35.06
CA ALA A 115 26.18 1.40 34.51
C ALA A 115 25.44 0.14 34.96
N SER A 116 25.00 0.06 36.22
CA SER A 116 24.22 -1.08 36.72
C SER A 116 22.91 -1.28 35.93
N VAL A 117 22.17 -0.19 35.64
CA VAL A 117 20.93 -0.27 34.84
C VAL A 117 21.22 -0.65 33.39
N ILE A 118 22.29 -0.12 32.79
CA ILE A 118 22.69 -0.51 31.42
C ILE A 118 23.11 -1.99 31.38
N TYR A 119 23.89 -2.48 32.35
CA TYR A 119 24.27 -3.89 32.42
C TYR A 119 23.05 -4.82 32.56
N GLU A 120 22.02 -4.41 33.30
CA GLU A 120 20.75 -5.15 33.35
C GLU A 120 20.10 -5.24 31.97
N SER A 121 20.06 -4.14 31.21
CA SER A 121 19.53 -4.16 29.84
C SER A 121 20.36 -5.04 28.89
N LEU A 122 21.69 -5.08 29.06
CA LEU A 122 22.56 -5.94 28.27
C LEU A 122 22.28 -7.43 28.54
N TRP A 123 22.15 -7.82 29.81
CA TRP A 123 21.82 -9.19 30.17
C TRP A 123 20.44 -9.62 29.68
N LEU A 124 19.45 -8.74 29.75
CA LEU A 124 18.12 -8.99 29.19
C LEU A 124 18.16 -9.10 27.67
N SER A 125 18.95 -8.27 26.99
CA SER A 125 19.09 -8.31 25.53
C SER A 125 19.72 -9.62 25.03
N LEU A 126 20.67 -10.18 25.80
CA LEU A 126 21.36 -11.42 25.43
C LEU A 126 20.41 -12.62 25.35
N THR A 127 19.35 -12.64 26.16
CA THR A 127 18.34 -13.71 26.13
C THR A 127 17.13 -13.35 25.26
N ALA A 128 16.69 -12.09 25.30
CA ALA A 128 15.49 -11.66 24.62
C ALA A 128 15.65 -11.50 23.10
N ILE A 129 16.81 -11.02 22.61
CA ILE A 129 17.03 -10.84 21.17
C ILE A 129 17.01 -12.19 20.45
N PRO A 130 17.74 -13.24 20.87
CA PRO A 130 17.65 -14.55 20.22
C PRO A 130 16.22 -15.11 20.20
N LEU A 131 15.49 -15.01 21.31
CA LEU A 131 14.08 -15.43 21.37
C LEU A 131 13.21 -14.62 20.39
N GLY A 132 13.44 -13.32 20.30
CA GLY A 132 12.74 -12.44 19.38
C GLY A 132 13.04 -12.70 17.92
N LEU A 133 14.30 -13.00 17.56
CA LEU A 133 14.67 -13.38 16.19
C LEU A 133 13.94 -14.67 15.80
N ILE A 134 13.96 -15.70 16.65
CA ILE A 134 13.27 -16.98 16.40
C ILE A 134 11.76 -16.77 16.23
N ALA A 135 11.13 -16.07 17.17
CA ALA A 135 9.70 -15.77 17.08
C ALA A 135 9.37 -14.92 15.84
N GLY A 136 10.23 -13.97 15.50
CA GLY A 136 10.09 -13.12 14.33
C GLY A 136 10.21 -13.86 13.00
N THR A 137 11.06 -14.88 12.92
CA THR A 137 11.14 -15.79 11.77
C THR A 137 9.85 -16.60 11.64
N ILE A 138 9.29 -17.12 12.75
CA ILE A 138 8.04 -17.88 12.74
C ILE A 138 6.89 -16.99 12.25
N PHE A 139 6.76 -15.77 12.81
CA PHE A 139 5.74 -14.82 12.37
C PHE A 139 5.96 -14.40 10.91
N GLY A 140 7.21 -14.15 10.49
CA GLY A 140 7.56 -13.84 9.11
C GLY A 140 7.17 -14.96 8.15
N TYR A 141 7.43 -16.21 8.50
CA TYR A 141 7.02 -17.37 7.72
C TYR A 141 5.49 -17.46 7.58
N ILE A 142 4.76 -17.30 8.69
CA ILE A 142 3.29 -17.31 8.68
C ILE A 142 2.75 -16.18 7.80
N SER A 143 3.28 -14.96 7.95
CA SER A 143 2.88 -13.80 7.15
C SER A 143 3.15 -14.01 5.66
N VAL A 144 4.36 -14.46 5.29
CA VAL A 144 4.72 -14.72 3.89
C VAL A 144 3.87 -15.84 3.30
N LYS A 145 3.60 -16.91 4.05
CA LYS A 145 2.74 -18.00 3.58
C LYS A 145 1.30 -17.56 3.39
N PHE A 146 0.77 -16.75 4.32
CA PHE A 146 -0.57 -16.19 4.21
C PHE A 146 -0.67 -15.30 2.97
N THR A 147 0.26 -14.36 2.78
CA THR A 147 0.33 -13.51 1.57
C THR A 147 0.55 -14.32 0.29
N GLY A 148 1.35 -15.38 0.36
CA GLY A 148 1.59 -16.31 -0.75
C GLY A 148 0.33 -17.01 -1.23
N HIS A 149 -0.65 -17.24 -0.35
CA HIS A 149 -1.95 -17.78 -0.76
C HIS A 149 -2.72 -16.79 -1.64
N PHE A 150 -2.81 -15.51 -1.22
CA PHE A 150 -3.42 -14.46 -2.06
C PHE A 150 -2.72 -14.30 -3.40
N ILE A 151 -1.38 -14.40 -3.41
CA ILE A 151 -0.61 -14.33 -4.64
C ILE A 151 -0.86 -15.55 -5.54
N SER A 152 -1.07 -16.74 -4.95
CA SER A 152 -1.48 -17.93 -5.71
C SER A 152 -2.85 -17.74 -6.33
N ASP A 153 -3.82 -17.22 -5.56
CA ASP A 153 -5.18 -16.97 -6.06
C ASP A 153 -5.15 -15.96 -7.23
N ILE A 154 -4.32 -14.91 -7.11
CA ILE A 154 -4.06 -13.95 -8.20
C ILE A 154 -3.41 -14.64 -9.41
N ASN A 155 -2.41 -15.51 -9.20
CA ASN A 155 -1.78 -16.22 -10.31
C ASN A 155 -2.74 -17.16 -11.02
N ASP A 156 -3.61 -17.84 -10.28
CA ASP A 156 -4.56 -18.78 -10.86
C ASP A 156 -5.63 -18.02 -11.65
N ALA A 157 -6.13 -16.89 -11.13
CA ALA A 157 -6.97 -15.97 -11.90
C ALA A 157 -6.24 -15.42 -13.14
N ALA A 158 -4.96 -15.03 -13.01
CA ALA A 158 -4.18 -14.49 -14.12
C ALA A 158 -3.91 -15.53 -15.22
N LYS A 159 -3.69 -16.81 -14.87
CA LYS A 159 -3.54 -17.89 -15.85
C LYS A 159 -4.81 -18.14 -16.65
N GLU A 160 -5.98 -17.93 -16.05
CA GLU A 160 -7.26 -18.08 -16.72
C GLU A 160 -7.55 -16.90 -17.68
N ILE A 161 -7.05 -15.71 -17.37
CA ILE A 161 -7.36 -14.47 -18.10
C ILE A 161 -6.29 -14.11 -19.16
N ILE A 162 -5.01 -14.46 -18.95
CA ILE A 162 -3.88 -13.93 -19.73
C ILE A 162 -3.15 -15.04 -20.49
N MET A 163 -3.08 -14.91 -21.82
CA MET A 163 -2.41 -15.88 -22.73
C MET A 163 -0.91 -16.11 -22.43
N ARG A 164 -0.22 -15.16 -21.78
CA ARG A 164 1.12 -15.36 -21.22
C ARG A 164 1.01 -15.61 -19.71
N PRO A 165 1.15 -16.85 -19.23
CA PRO A 165 1.09 -17.12 -17.80
C PRO A 165 2.31 -16.50 -17.12
N PHE A 166 2.10 -15.49 -16.29
CA PHE A 166 3.09 -15.09 -15.29
C PHE A 166 2.78 -15.78 -13.98
N THR A 167 3.84 -16.21 -13.28
CA THR A 167 3.71 -16.86 -11.97
C THR A 167 4.52 -16.07 -10.95
N PHE A 168 3.86 -15.32 -10.10
CA PHE A 168 4.49 -14.71 -8.93
C PHE A 168 4.60 -15.77 -7.82
N SER A 169 5.80 -16.22 -7.51
CA SER A 169 6.01 -16.98 -6.28
C SER A 169 6.54 -16.03 -5.23
N LEU A 170 5.93 -15.99 -4.05
CA LEU A 170 6.48 -15.30 -2.89
C LEU A 170 7.22 -16.34 -2.02
N PRO A 171 8.49 -16.65 -2.32
CA PRO A 171 9.25 -17.60 -1.51
C PRO A 171 9.57 -16.98 -0.16
N PHE A 172 9.52 -17.80 0.89
CA PHE A 172 10.09 -17.40 2.16
C PHE A 172 11.62 -17.41 2.05
N HIS A 173 12.20 -16.22 1.90
CA HIS A 173 13.64 -16.06 1.71
C HIS A 173 14.31 -15.50 2.96
N ILE A 174 15.27 -16.25 3.48
CA ILE A 174 16.03 -15.91 4.68
C ILE A 174 17.41 -15.37 4.26
N SER A 175 17.69 -14.10 4.57
CA SER A 175 19.01 -13.51 4.41
C SER A 175 19.73 -13.36 5.75
N VAL A 176 21.04 -13.63 5.78
CA VAL A 176 21.89 -13.40 6.96
C VAL A 176 21.85 -11.92 7.38
N TRP A 177 21.78 -11.02 6.40
CA TRP A 177 21.72 -9.57 6.64
C TRP A 177 20.46 -9.14 7.38
N THR A 178 19.34 -9.85 7.17
CA THR A 178 18.08 -9.63 7.90
C THR A 178 18.29 -9.77 9.41
N TYR A 179 18.92 -10.87 9.84
CA TYR A 179 19.14 -11.13 11.26
C TYR A 179 20.21 -10.24 11.87
N LEU A 180 21.27 -9.95 11.12
CA LEU A 180 22.32 -9.03 11.57
C LEU A 180 21.72 -7.65 11.82
N PHE A 181 20.98 -7.11 10.84
CA PHE A 181 20.35 -5.81 10.95
C PHE A 181 19.29 -5.79 12.05
N ALA A 182 18.37 -6.77 12.07
CA ALA A 182 17.34 -6.84 13.11
C ALA A 182 17.96 -6.95 14.51
N GLY A 183 19.01 -7.76 14.68
CA GLY A 183 19.72 -7.92 15.95
C GLY A 183 20.40 -6.64 16.42
N VAL A 184 21.19 -5.99 15.55
CA VAL A 184 21.86 -4.71 15.86
C VAL A 184 20.85 -3.60 16.13
N PHE A 185 19.82 -3.49 15.30
CA PHE A 185 18.78 -2.47 15.45
C PHE A 185 17.99 -2.65 16.76
N SER A 186 17.63 -3.89 17.10
CA SER A 186 16.95 -4.23 18.35
C SER A 186 17.84 -3.97 19.57
N PHE A 187 19.13 -4.30 19.47
CA PHE A 187 20.10 -3.96 20.51
C PHE A 187 20.19 -2.44 20.75
N CYS A 188 20.28 -1.65 19.67
CA CYS A 188 20.26 -0.19 19.75
C CYS A 188 18.98 0.31 20.44
N ILE A 189 17.81 -0.21 20.05
CA ILE A 189 16.52 0.12 20.70
C ILE A 189 16.59 -0.12 22.20
N VAL A 190 17.07 -1.29 22.65
CA VAL A 190 17.16 -1.64 24.07
C VAL A 190 18.08 -0.67 24.82
N VAL A 191 19.26 -0.37 24.27
CA VAL A 191 20.23 0.55 24.89
C VAL A 191 19.66 1.96 24.99
N PHE A 192 19.05 2.49 23.92
CA PHE A 192 18.42 3.81 23.93
C PHE A 192 17.25 3.88 24.91
N SER A 193 16.49 2.79 25.03
CA SER A 193 15.37 2.68 25.96
C SER A 193 15.82 2.69 27.41
N ALA A 194 16.92 2.00 27.74
CA ALA A 194 17.46 1.95 29.10
C ALA A 194 18.24 3.22 29.49
N TYR A 195 18.79 3.95 28.50
CA TYR A 195 19.63 5.13 28.74
C TYR A 195 18.91 6.26 29.48
N ARG A 196 17.68 6.60 29.08
CA ARG A 196 16.88 7.67 29.72
C ARG A 196 16.58 7.35 31.20
N PRO A 197 16.03 6.16 31.55
CA PRO A 197 15.86 5.72 32.94
C PRO A 197 17.17 5.73 33.74
N ALA A 198 18.25 5.17 33.18
CA ALA A 198 19.54 5.09 33.84
C ALA A 198 20.08 6.48 34.19
N LYS A 199 20.08 7.41 33.23
CA LYS A 199 20.52 8.80 33.42
C LYS A 199 19.71 9.51 34.49
N LYS A 200 18.40 9.26 34.55
CA LYS A 200 17.50 9.83 35.56
C LYS A 200 17.88 9.37 36.97
N VAL A 201 18.02 8.06 37.18
CA VAL A 201 18.32 7.51 38.50
C VAL A 201 19.73 7.87 38.99
N GLY A 202 20.71 7.90 38.08
CA GLY A 202 22.07 8.29 38.44
C GLY A 202 22.21 9.73 38.96
N LYS A 203 21.25 10.62 38.67
CA LYS A 203 21.27 12.03 39.10
C LYS A 203 20.74 12.29 40.52
N PHE A 204 19.97 11.38 41.11
CA PHE A 204 19.39 11.61 42.44
C PHE A 204 20.46 11.60 43.54
N THR A 205 20.32 12.41 44.59
CA THR A 205 21.24 12.35 45.74
C THR A 205 20.91 11.18 46.66
N ALA A 206 21.86 10.77 47.51
CA ALA A 206 21.65 9.68 48.46
C ALA A 206 20.40 9.92 49.34
N ILE A 207 20.24 11.14 49.85
CA ILE A 207 19.08 11.53 50.67
C ILE A 207 17.75 11.47 49.90
N GLN A 208 17.73 11.84 48.61
CA GLN A 208 16.52 11.73 47.77
C GLN A 208 16.12 10.26 47.56
N CYS A 209 17.11 9.39 47.34
CA CYS A 209 16.89 7.97 47.15
C CYS A 209 16.39 7.27 48.43
N VAL A 210 16.99 7.56 49.58
CA VAL A 210 16.60 6.97 50.89
C VAL A 210 15.20 7.39 51.30
N LYS A 211 14.82 8.66 51.07
CA LYS A 211 13.45 9.14 51.31
C LYS A 211 12.40 8.52 50.36
N GLY A 212 12.81 7.63 49.44
CA GLY A 212 11.92 7.06 48.44
C GLY A 212 11.39 8.07 47.42
N ILE A 213 12.03 9.24 47.30
CA ILE A 213 11.68 10.32 46.37
C ILE A 213 12.22 9.94 44.98
N GLY A 214 11.76 8.79 44.48
CA GLY A 214 11.98 8.34 43.12
C GLY A 214 11.01 9.08 42.19
N ALA A 215 11.56 9.94 41.35
CA ALA A 215 10.86 10.73 40.33
C ALA A 215 10.05 11.95 40.83
N GLY A 216 10.74 13.07 40.99
CA GLY A 216 10.17 14.40 40.68
C GLY A 216 9.27 15.03 41.73
N THR A 217 9.13 14.47 42.92
CA THR A 217 8.43 15.09 44.05
C THR A 217 9.40 15.86 44.94
N VAL A 218 10.06 16.88 44.39
CA VAL A 218 10.16 18.08 45.23
C VAL A 218 8.72 18.55 45.32
N LEU A 219 8.13 18.49 46.51
CA LEU A 219 6.84 19.10 46.79
C LEU A 219 6.98 20.62 46.63
N LYS A 220 7.28 21.12 45.42
CA LYS A 220 6.93 22.49 45.09
C LYS A 220 5.42 22.51 45.17
N GLU A 221 4.89 23.32 46.09
CA GLU A 221 3.49 23.73 46.04
C GLU A 221 3.27 24.36 44.67
N ILE A 222 2.79 23.57 43.72
CA ILE A 222 2.27 24.12 42.48
C ILE A 222 0.86 24.56 42.85
N GLN A 223 0.70 25.83 43.24
CA GLN A 223 -0.61 26.46 43.40
C GLN A 223 -1.26 26.56 42.02
N VAL A 224 -1.94 25.49 41.63
CA VAL A 224 -2.71 25.45 40.40
C VAL A 224 -4.16 25.84 40.74
N LYS A 225 -4.53 27.09 40.46
CA LYS A 225 -5.92 27.54 40.40
C LYS A 225 -6.50 27.12 39.04
N ASP A 226 -7.12 25.94 38.95
CA ASP A 226 -7.81 25.50 37.74
C ASP A 226 -9.31 25.36 38.04
N SER A 227 -10.03 26.49 38.16
CA SER A 227 -11.49 26.48 38.43
C SER A 227 -12.28 25.89 37.27
N PHE A 228 -11.75 25.93 36.04
CA PHE A 228 -12.43 25.47 34.84
C PHE A 228 -12.58 23.93 34.82
N ILE A 229 -11.49 23.19 35.08
CA ILE A 229 -11.52 21.72 35.13
C ILE A 229 -12.41 21.25 36.29
N GLN A 230 -12.31 21.92 37.44
CA GLN A 230 -13.14 21.63 38.60
C GLN A 230 -14.64 21.91 38.33
N LYS A 231 -14.95 22.91 37.50
CA LYS A 231 -16.34 23.28 37.15
C LYS A 231 -16.98 22.31 36.15
N ILE A 232 -16.19 21.72 35.25
CA ILE A 232 -16.70 20.78 34.22
C ILE A 232 -16.75 19.34 34.75
N PHE A 233 -15.72 18.90 35.46
CA PHE A 233 -15.53 17.49 35.84
C PHE A 233 -15.45 17.26 37.36
N GLY A 234 -15.79 18.27 38.17
CA GLY A 234 -15.83 18.16 39.64
C GLY A 234 -14.47 18.12 40.34
N CYS A 235 -14.49 17.93 41.66
CA CYS A 235 -13.30 17.98 42.52
C CYS A 235 -12.30 16.82 42.26
N GLU A 236 -12.80 15.64 41.91
CA GLU A 236 -11.99 14.45 41.65
C GLU A 236 -11.04 14.66 40.46
N SER A 237 -11.56 15.26 39.38
CA SER A 237 -10.78 15.60 38.19
C SER A 237 -9.70 16.65 38.47
N ALA A 238 -9.97 17.62 39.35
CA ALA A 238 -9.00 18.64 39.74
C ALA A 238 -7.82 18.02 40.51
N ILE A 239 -8.08 17.00 41.34
CA ILE A 239 -7.03 16.23 42.04
C ILE A 239 -6.23 15.39 41.03
N ALA A 240 -6.90 14.68 40.12
CA ALA A 240 -6.25 13.90 39.08
C ALA A 240 -5.36 14.77 38.17
N TYR A 241 -5.86 15.93 37.73
CA TYR A 241 -5.14 16.88 36.90
C TYR A 241 -3.91 17.47 37.61
N LYS A 242 -4.03 17.79 38.91
CA LYS A 242 -2.88 18.19 39.74
C LYS A 242 -1.83 17.07 39.80
N ASN A 243 -2.24 15.80 39.90
CA ASN A 243 -1.32 14.66 39.84
C ASN A 243 -0.61 14.54 38.47
N MET A 244 -1.34 14.71 37.37
CA MET A 244 -0.77 14.71 36.01
C MET A 244 0.23 15.85 35.79
N LYS A 245 -0.07 17.07 36.27
CA LYS A 245 0.84 18.23 36.25
C LYS A 245 2.08 18.03 37.13
N ARG A 246 1.99 17.24 38.21
CA ARG A 246 3.14 16.87 39.06
C ARG A 246 4.02 15.79 38.42
N ASN A 247 3.42 14.75 37.85
CA ASN A 247 4.13 13.67 37.16
C ASN A 247 4.20 13.91 35.63
N LYS A 248 4.69 15.08 35.20
CA LYS A 248 4.74 15.45 33.77
C LYS A 248 5.47 14.41 32.90
N TYR A 249 6.49 13.76 33.46
CA TYR A 249 7.29 12.78 32.72
C TYR A 249 6.57 11.44 32.56
N GLY A 250 5.95 10.92 33.61
CA GLY A 250 5.15 9.69 33.53
C GLY A 250 3.93 9.89 32.64
N TYR A 251 3.21 11.01 32.84
CA TYR A 251 2.03 11.33 32.03
C TYR A 251 2.36 11.50 30.54
N LYS A 252 3.41 12.28 30.20
CA LYS A 252 3.85 12.41 28.79
C LYS A 252 4.29 11.08 28.17
N ALA A 253 4.88 10.18 28.95
CA ALA A 253 5.27 8.86 28.45
C ALA A 253 4.03 7.97 28.18
N THR A 254 3.03 7.99 29.08
CA THR A 254 1.77 7.26 28.90
C THR A 254 0.98 7.77 27.70
N ILE A 255 0.85 9.09 27.53
CA ILE A 255 0.16 9.67 26.35
C ILE A 255 0.86 9.23 25.07
N ARG A 256 2.19 9.35 24.98
CA ARG A 256 2.94 8.94 23.78
C ARG A 256 2.71 7.47 23.45
N ALA A 257 2.71 6.59 24.45
CA ALA A 257 2.44 5.17 24.25
C ALA A 257 1.02 4.94 23.72
N LEU A 258 0.02 5.59 24.32
CA LEU A 258 -1.38 5.48 23.89
C LEU A 258 -1.59 6.03 22.47
N SER A 259 -1.04 7.20 22.17
CA SER A 259 -1.12 7.83 20.85
C SER A 259 -0.46 6.96 19.77
N LEU A 260 0.72 6.39 20.04
CA LEU A 260 1.39 5.49 19.10
C LEU A 260 0.61 4.18 18.91
N GLY A 261 -0.03 3.66 19.96
CA GLY A 261 -0.89 2.48 19.89
C GLY A 261 -2.14 2.73 19.03
N ILE A 262 -2.81 3.87 19.23
CA ILE A 262 -3.96 4.29 18.40
C ILE A 262 -3.51 4.49 16.95
N LEU A 263 -2.37 5.14 16.72
CA LEU A 263 -1.83 5.34 15.37
C LEU A 263 -1.56 4.00 14.66
N LEU A 264 -0.95 3.04 15.33
CA LEU A 264 -0.73 1.71 14.77
C LEU A 264 -2.06 1.00 14.45
N PHE A 265 -3.05 1.11 15.34
CA PHE A 265 -4.38 0.52 15.10
C PHE A 265 -5.07 1.14 13.88
N LEU A 266 -5.06 2.47 13.75
CA LEU A 266 -5.63 3.18 12.61
C LEU A 266 -4.92 2.84 11.31
N LEU A 267 -3.59 2.73 11.31
CA LEU A 267 -2.81 2.33 10.13
C LEU A 267 -3.16 0.91 9.68
N THR A 268 -3.22 -0.04 10.61
CA THR A 268 -3.62 -1.42 10.29
C THR A 268 -5.06 -1.48 9.76
N GLY A 269 -5.99 -0.73 10.37
CA GLY A 269 -7.37 -0.64 9.89
C GLY A 269 -7.48 -0.01 8.50
N GLY A 270 -6.73 1.06 8.25
CA GLY A 270 -6.69 1.73 6.95
C GLY A 270 -6.10 0.85 5.84
N LEU A 271 -5.02 0.11 6.14
CA LEU A 271 -4.45 -0.87 5.20
C LEU A 271 -5.41 -2.02 4.93
N SER A 272 -6.11 -2.53 5.96
CA SER A 272 -7.15 -3.55 5.78
C SER A 272 -8.33 -3.04 4.96
N GLY A 273 -8.71 -1.77 5.11
CA GLY A 273 -9.73 -1.11 4.30
C GLY A 273 -9.33 -1.04 2.83
N GLN A 274 -8.13 -0.55 2.55
CA GLN A 274 -7.58 -0.52 1.18
C GLN A 274 -7.47 -1.92 0.56
N ALA A 275 -7.04 -2.92 1.33
CA ALA A 275 -6.99 -4.30 0.86
C ALA A 275 -8.38 -4.84 0.50
N LYS A 276 -9.41 -4.50 1.29
CA LYS A 276 -10.81 -4.86 1.01
C LYS A 276 -11.35 -4.13 -0.22
N GLU A 277 -11.10 -2.83 -0.35
CA GLU A 277 -11.49 -2.05 -1.53
C GLU A 277 -10.82 -2.59 -2.80
N PHE A 278 -9.53 -2.93 -2.72
CA PHE A 278 -8.81 -3.56 -3.84
C PHE A 278 -9.40 -4.93 -4.19
N GLN A 279 -9.75 -5.75 -3.20
CA GLN A 279 -10.44 -7.01 -3.42
C GLN A 279 -11.82 -6.82 -4.05
N GLU A 280 -12.60 -5.84 -3.58
CA GLU A 280 -13.91 -5.48 -4.16
C GLU A 280 -13.78 -4.95 -5.59
N TRP A 281 -12.71 -4.23 -5.90
CA TRP A 281 -12.39 -3.78 -7.26
C TRP A 281 -12.02 -4.94 -8.19
N MET A 282 -11.27 -5.93 -7.71
CA MET A 282 -10.92 -7.13 -8.48
C MET A 282 -12.08 -8.13 -8.62
N THR A 283 -13.14 -8.01 -7.82
CA THR A 283 -14.28 -8.93 -7.87
C THR A 283 -15.39 -8.32 -8.75
N PRO A 284 -15.75 -8.94 -9.89
CA PRO A 284 -16.76 -8.38 -10.78
C PRO A 284 -18.12 -8.24 -10.07
N LYS A 285 -18.78 -7.09 -10.27
CA LYS A 285 -20.11 -6.80 -9.70
C LYS A 285 -21.26 -7.35 -10.54
N SER A 286 -20.98 -7.69 -11.81
CA SER A 286 -21.96 -8.22 -12.76
C SER A 286 -21.63 -9.68 -13.11
N LYS A 287 -22.67 -10.42 -13.52
CA LYS A 287 -22.50 -11.70 -14.22
C LYS A 287 -22.26 -11.51 -15.72
N GLU A 288 -22.32 -10.28 -16.20
CA GLU A 288 -21.96 -9.91 -17.57
C GLU A 288 -20.47 -9.59 -17.65
N MET A 289 -19.81 -10.01 -18.72
CA MET A 289 -18.39 -9.72 -18.97
C MET A 289 -18.17 -9.37 -20.44
N MET A 290 -17.55 -8.22 -20.67
CA MET A 290 -16.99 -7.87 -21.98
C MET A 290 -15.65 -8.60 -22.16
N VAL A 291 -15.47 -9.24 -23.31
CA VAL A 291 -14.17 -9.83 -23.67
C VAL A 291 -13.65 -9.17 -24.93
N ASP A 292 -12.46 -8.58 -24.83
CA ASP A 292 -11.78 -7.93 -25.94
C ASP A 292 -10.81 -8.91 -26.62
N TYR A 293 -10.98 -9.12 -27.93
CA TYR A 293 -10.05 -9.89 -28.76
C TYR A 293 -9.51 -9.03 -29.90
N SER A 294 -8.18 -8.95 -30.00
CA SER A 294 -7.52 -8.28 -31.12
C SER A 294 -6.82 -9.28 -32.04
N SER A 295 -6.96 -9.06 -33.33
CA SER A 295 -6.18 -9.77 -34.34
C SER A 295 -4.70 -9.41 -34.22
N ASN A 296 -3.82 -10.38 -34.52
CA ASN A 296 -2.39 -10.09 -34.57
C ASN A 296 -2.08 -9.16 -35.75
N TYR A 297 -1.29 -8.11 -35.52
CA TYR A 297 -0.96 -7.10 -36.52
C TYR A 297 0.55 -6.85 -36.58
N ASP A 298 1.02 -6.51 -37.78
CA ASP A 298 2.36 -5.99 -38.01
C ASP A 298 2.30 -4.47 -38.15
N THR A 299 3.28 -3.78 -37.54
CA THR A 299 3.44 -2.33 -37.65
C THR A 299 4.67 -1.99 -38.48
N TRP A 300 4.53 -1.10 -39.46
CA TRP A 300 5.66 -0.51 -40.19
C TRP A 300 5.38 0.95 -40.56
N VAL A 301 6.33 1.63 -41.19
CA VAL A 301 6.15 3.01 -41.67
C VAL A 301 6.03 2.98 -43.19
N ASN A 302 4.96 3.56 -43.74
CA ASN A 302 4.79 3.69 -45.18
C ASN A 302 5.89 4.59 -45.77
N ALA A 303 6.69 4.05 -46.69
CA ALA A 303 7.84 4.76 -47.25
C ALA A 303 7.47 6.00 -48.09
N LYS A 304 6.23 6.11 -48.59
CA LYS A 304 5.76 7.23 -49.40
C LYS A 304 5.16 8.37 -48.58
N THR A 305 4.42 8.03 -47.52
CA THR A 305 3.67 9.01 -46.71
C THR A 305 4.31 9.29 -45.36
N GLY A 306 5.22 8.42 -44.89
CA GLY A 306 5.81 8.50 -43.55
C GLY A 306 4.87 8.12 -42.41
N LYS A 307 3.65 7.64 -42.73
CA LYS A 307 2.62 7.27 -41.74
C LYS A 307 2.82 5.84 -41.22
N GLU A 308 2.49 5.61 -39.95
CA GLU A 308 2.49 4.27 -39.35
C GLU A 308 1.37 3.40 -39.96
N GLU A 309 1.72 2.24 -40.48
CA GLU A 309 0.79 1.24 -41.02
C GLU A 309 0.70 0.06 -40.07
N ARG A 310 -0.52 -0.23 -39.64
CA ARG A 310 -0.92 -1.46 -38.95
C ARG A 310 -1.72 -2.28 -39.92
N LYS A 311 -1.22 -3.47 -40.24
CA LYS A 311 -1.99 -4.44 -41.02
C LYS A 311 -2.14 -5.70 -40.23
N ILE A 312 -3.39 -6.10 -40.15
CA ILE A 312 -3.79 -7.37 -39.57
C ILE A 312 -3.23 -8.49 -40.44
N SER A 313 -2.31 -9.27 -39.86
CA SER A 313 -1.65 -10.36 -40.57
C SER A 313 -2.58 -11.58 -40.70
N ARG A 314 -3.48 -11.75 -39.72
CA ARG A 314 -4.54 -12.78 -39.70
C ARG A 314 -5.78 -12.23 -38.98
N PRO A 315 -6.82 -11.81 -39.71
CA PRO A 315 -8.04 -11.31 -39.08
C PRO A 315 -8.79 -12.43 -38.39
N VAL A 316 -9.30 -12.16 -37.19
CA VAL A 316 -10.28 -13.00 -36.52
C VAL A 316 -11.61 -12.81 -37.24
N THR A 317 -12.19 -13.89 -37.79
CA THR A 317 -13.48 -13.78 -38.49
C THR A 317 -14.62 -13.64 -37.50
N SER A 318 -15.77 -13.09 -37.94
CA SER A 318 -16.99 -13.03 -37.11
C SER A 318 -17.39 -14.40 -36.56
N ASP A 319 -17.24 -15.46 -37.36
CA ASP A 319 -17.48 -16.84 -36.92
C ASP A 319 -16.55 -17.26 -35.77
N GLN A 320 -15.28 -16.85 -35.82
CA GLN A 320 -14.31 -17.11 -34.75
C GLN A 320 -14.61 -16.29 -33.51
N TYR A 321 -15.00 -15.02 -33.64
CA TYR A 321 -15.48 -14.21 -32.52
C TYR A 321 -16.64 -14.90 -31.80
N ASN A 322 -17.67 -15.32 -32.54
CA ASN A 322 -18.82 -16.03 -32.01
C ASN A 322 -18.42 -17.35 -31.34
N GLU A 323 -17.50 -18.13 -31.92
CA GLU A 323 -17.02 -19.39 -31.33
C GLU A 323 -16.30 -19.16 -29.99
N ILE A 324 -15.49 -18.10 -29.88
CA ILE A 324 -14.78 -17.78 -28.64
C ILE A 324 -15.77 -17.32 -27.57
N THR A 325 -16.70 -16.40 -27.90
CA THR A 325 -17.75 -15.94 -26.99
C THR A 325 -18.56 -17.13 -26.44
N GLN A 326 -19.04 -18.04 -27.30
CA GLN A 326 -19.79 -19.24 -26.89
C GLN A 326 -18.98 -20.20 -25.99
N LYS A 327 -17.66 -20.26 -26.15
CA LYS A 327 -16.80 -21.07 -25.26
C LYS A 327 -16.70 -20.44 -23.87
N LEU A 328 -16.68 -19.12 -23.77
CA LEU A 328 -16.58 -18.39 -22.51
C LEU A 328 -17.90 -18.36 -21.74
N GLU A 329 -19.05 -18.31 -22.43
CA GLU A 329 -20.38 -18.42 -21.80
C GLU A 329 -20.54 -19.71 -20.97
N LYS A 330 -19.84 -20.80 -21.34
CA LYS A 330 -19.88 -22.08 -20.61
C LYS A 330 -19.39 -22.00 -19.17
N TYR A 331 -18.70 -20.92 -18.79
CA TYR A 331 -18.27 -20.66 -17.42
C TYR A 331 -19.37 -20.03 -16.55
N GLY A 332 -20.60 -19.89 -17.06
CA GLY A 332 -21.77 -19.42 -16.30
C GLY A 332 -21.83 -17.90 -16.12
N ILE A 333 -21.20 -17.18 -17.05
CA ILE A 333 -21.11 -15.72 -17.14
C ILE A 333 -21.76 -15.36 -18.48
N ASP A 334 -22.56 -14.31 -18.52
CA ASP A 334 -23.11 -13.76 -19.76
C ASP A 334 -21.97 -12.99 -20.45
N VAL A 335 -21.46 -13.50 -21.55
CA VAL A 335 -20.28 -12.94 -22.22
C VAL A 335 -20.71 -12.30 -23.52
N TYR A 336 -20.16 -11.13 -23.82
CA TYR A 336 -20.23 -10.57 -25.16
C TYR A 336 -18.83 -10.17 -25.63
N GLY A 337 -18.56 -10.45 -26.90
CA GLY A 337 -17.28 -10.25 -27.54
C GLY A 337 -17.22 -8.88 -28.21
N VAL A 338 -16.14 -8.17 -27.94
CA VAL A 338 -15.75 -6.95 -28.66
C VAL A 338 -14.39 -7.20 -29.29
N GLY A 339 -14.23 -6.81 -30.53
CA GLY A 339 -12.97 -6.87 -31.24
C GLY A 339 -12.45 -5.48 -31.53
N ALA A 340 -11.26 -5.18 -31.01
CA ALA A 340 -10.52 -3.96 -31.29
C ALA A 340 -9.53 -4.20 -32.46
N ASP A 341 -10.06 -4.45 -33.65
CA ASP A 341 -9.25 -4.61 -34.87
C ASP A 341 -8.91 -3.24 -35.45
N THR A 342 -7.88 -2.62 -34.85
CA THR A 342 -7.40 -1.30 -35.25
C THR A 342 -6.60 -1.36 -36.55
N PHE A 343 -7.24 -1.00 -37.66
CA PHE A 343 -6.54 -0.63 -38.89
C PHE A 343 -6.02 0.81 -38.80
N THR A 344 -4.95 1.16 -39.53
CA THR A 344 -4.55 2.57 -39.66
C THR A 344 -5.47 3.32 -40.62
N TYR A 345 -6.69 3.60 -40.17
CA TYR A 345 -7.55 4.60 -40.78
C TYR A 345 -7.59 5.85 -39.90
N ASN A 346 -7.48 7.00 -40.55
CA ASN A 346 -7.86 8.26 -39.95
C ASN A 346 -9.17 8.73 -40.59
N ALA A 347 -10.10 9.26 -39.81
CA ALA A 347 -11.25 9.98 -40.34
C ALA A 347 -10.85 11.38 -40.81
N LEU A 348 -11.33 11.74 -41.99
CA LEU A 348 -11.35 13.11 -42.48
C LEU A 348 -12.65 13.75 -42.02
N LEU A 349 -12.57 14.59 -40.99
CA LEU A 349 -13.73 15.23 -40.39
C LEU A 349 -14.10 16.50 -41.15
N ASP A 350 -15.27 16.50 -41.79
CA ASP A 350 -15.83 17.73 -42.37
C ASP A 350 -16.33 18.64 -41.24
N LYS A 351 -15.78 19.84 -41.13
CA LYS A 351 -16.19 20.81 -40.11
C LYS A 351 -17.68 21.16 -40.18
N ASN A 352 -18.33 20.97 -41.33
CA ASN A 352 -19.77 21.20 -41.46
C ASN A 352 -20.61 20.12 -40.79
N THR A 353 -20.09 18.90 -40.62
CA THR A 353 -20.79 17.77 -40.00
C THR A 353 -20.54 17.67 -38.49
N LEU A 354 -19.56 18.43 -37.97
CA LEU A 354 -19.23 18.47 -36.54
C LEU A 354 -20.14 19.43 -35.75
N THR A 355 -20.32 19.15 -34.46
CA THR A 355 -21.01 20.04 -33.52
C THR A 355 -20.13 21.23 -33.10
N GLU A 356 -20.73 22.28 -32.56
CA GLU A 356 -19.98 23.42 -32.00
C GLU A 356 -19.07 23.00 -30.85
N ASP A 357 -19.51 22.05 -30.02
CA ASP A 357 -18.74 21.51 -28.90
C ASP A 357 -17.47 20.79 -29.40
N MET A 358 -17.58 20.01 -30.48
CA MET A 358 -16.42 19.31 -31.07
C MET A 358 -15.39 20.28 -31.65
N LEU A 359 -15.85 21.37 -32.26
CA LEU A 359 -14.97 22.40 -32.81
C LEU A 359 -14.18 23.16 -31.73
N GLN A 360 -14.62 23.13 -30.48
CA GLN A 360 -13.93 23.75 -29.34
C GLN A 360 -12.88 22.82 -28.70
N VAL A 361 -12.89 21.52 -29.03
CA VAL A 361 -11.91 20.56 -28.50
C VAL A 361 -10.50 20.92 -28.97
N PRO A 362 -9.52 21.08 -28.07
CA PRO A 362 -8.15 21.34 -28.47
C PRO A 362 -7.55 20.14 -29.21
N LYS A 363 -7.01 20.37 -30.42
CA LYS A 363 -6.24 19.37 -31.20
C LYS A 363 -6.96 18.04 -31.47
N PHE A 364 -8.27 18.08 -31.76
CA PHE A 364 -9.02 16.87 -32.14
C PHE A 364 -8.60 16.28 -33.50
N SER A 365 -7.89 17.05 -34.33
CA SER A 365 -7.32 16.62 -35.62
C SER A 365 -5.86 17.06 -35.74
N ASP A 366 -5.09 16.34 -36.55
CA ASP A 366 -3.71 16.69 -36.88
C ASP A 366 -3.61 17.87 -37.88
N ASP A 367 -2.39 18.26 -38.25
CA ASP A 367 -2.16 19.36 -39.20
C ASP A 367 -2.76 19.11 -40.60
N ASN A 368 -3.11 17.86 -40.91
CA ASN A 368 -3.75 17.44 -42.17
C ASN A 368 -5.28 17.33 -42.06
N GLY A 369 -5.87 17.63 -40.89
CA GLY A 369 -7.31 17.45 -40.63
C GLY A 369 -7.72 15.99 -40.43
N GLU A 370 -6.77 15.12 -40.12
CA GLU A 370 -6.98 13.70 -39.88
C GLU A 370 -7.14 13.43 -38.38
N THR A 371 -8.16 12.64 -38.03
CA THR A 371 -8.41 12.19 -36.66
C THR A 371 -8.30 10.68 -36.61
N ARG A 372 -7.53 10.15 -35.67
CA ARG A 372 -7.42 8.70 -35.48
C ARG A 372 -8.81 8.11 -35.22
N THR A 373 -9.14 7.02 -35.91
CA THR A 373 -10.44 6.37 -35.77
C THR A 373 -10.25 4.92 -35.39
N GLU A 374 -11.10 4.44 -34.49
CA GLU A 374 -11.18 3.04 -34.12
C GLU A 374 -12.39 2.40 -34.80
N ILE A 375 -12.19 1.21 -35.38
CA ILE A 375 -13.27 0.39 -35.90
C ILE A 375 -13.46 -0.75 -34.91
N VAL A 376 -14.61 -0.75 -34.25
CA VAL A 376 -14.98 -1.75 -33.27
C VAL A 376 -15.85 -2.79 -33.95
N THR A 377 -15.46 -4.06 -33.83
CA THR A 377 -16.31 -5.21 -34.20
C THR A 377 -16.95 -5.77 -32.93
N VAL A 378 -18.17 -6.29 -33.03
CA VAL A 378 -18.89 -6.90 -31.90
C VAL A 378 -19.51 -8.22 -32.34
N ASP A 379 -19.85 -9.10 -31.39
CA ASP A 379 -20.57 -10.34 -31.71
C ASP A 379 -21.98 -10.09 -32.27
N ASP A 380 -22.56 -11.12 -32.89
CA ASP A 380 -23.85 -11.01 -33.57
C ASP A 380 -25.02 -10.68 -32.63
N GLU A 381 -24.95 -11.06 -31.35
CA GLU A 381 -26.03 -10.81 -30.39
C GLU A 381 -26.03 -9.35 -29.93
N LEU A 382 -24.86 -8.85 -29.54
CA LEU A 382 -24.66 -7.45 -29.20
C LEU A 382 -24.94 -6.55 -30.41
N TYR A 383 -24.44 -6.92 -31.59
CA TYR A 383 -24.65 -6.15 -32.80
C TYR A 383 -26.14 -5.99 -33.14
N LYS A 384 -26.96 -7.05 -33.00
CA LYS A 384 -28.42 -6.95 -33.17
C LYS A 384 -29.05 -5.97 -32.19
N LYS A 385 -28.69 -6.06 -30.90
CA LYS A 385 -29.18 -5.13 -29.87
C LYS A 385 -28.84 -3.69 -30.21
N LEU A 386 -27.64 -3.44 -30.74
CA LEU A 386 -27.17 -2.13 -31.16
C LEU A 386 -27.90 -1.62 -32.42
N CYS A 387 -28.10 -2.47 -33.44
CA CYS A 387 -28.89 -2.13 -34.63
C CYS A 387 -30.34 -1.77 -34.25
N ASP A 388 -30.97 -2.55 -33.37
CA ASP A 388 -32.33 -2.28 -32.89
C ASP A 388 -32.43 -0.94 -32.15
N ARG A 389 -31.41 -0.58 -31.33
CA ARG A 389 -31.34 0.72 -30.64
C ARG A 389 -31.14 1.88 -31.60
N ALA A 390 -30.27 1.70 -32.59
CA ALA A 390 -29.98 2.71 -33.61
C ALA A 390 -31.08 2.85 -34.67
N GLY A 391 -32.05 1.92 -34.73
CA GLY A 391 -33.05 1.84 -35.78
C GLY A 391 -32.46 1.50 -37.16
N ALA A 392 -31.34 0.79 -37.19
CA ALA A 392 -30.57 0.49 -38.41
C ALA A 392 -30.81 -0.95 -38.90
N GLU A 393 -30.69 -1.18 -40.21
CA GLU A 393 -30.74 -2.53 -40.77
C GLU A 393 -29.50 -3.34 -40.39
N TYR A 394 -29.67 -4.64 -40.12
CA TYR A 394 -28.56 -5.54 -39.82
C TYR A 394 -27.52 -5.56 -40.96
N GLY A 395 -26.24 -5.34 -40.62
CA GLY A 395 -25.15 -5.19 -41.59
C GLY A 395 -24.81 -3.74 -41.93
N SER A 396 -25.56 -2.77 -41.39
CA SER A 396 -25.25 -1.35 -41.50
C SER A 396 -24.10 -0.91 -40.62
N ILE A 397 -23.32 0.06 -41.07
CA ILE A 397 -22.29 0.68 -40.23
C ILE A 397 -22.98 1.60 -39.21
N LEU A 398 -22.72 1.36 -37.93
CA LEU A 398 -23.21 2.19 -36.83
C LEU A 398 -22.13 3.20 -36.44
N LEU A 399 -22.50 4.47 -36.33
CA LEU A 399 -21.64 5.51 -35.81
C LEU A 399 -21.88 5.66 -34.32
N LEU A 400 -20.85 5.42 -33.51
CA LEU A 400 -20.89 5.77 -32.09
C LEU A 400 -20.53 7.24 -31.92
N ASN A 401 -21.55 8.08 -31.73
CA ASN A 401 -21.44 9.53 -31.67
C ASN A 401 -21.17 10.02 -30.24
N THR A 402 -20.03 9.60 -29.71
CA THR A 402 -19.51 10.02 -28.40
C THR A 402 -18.03 10.34 -28.53
N TYR A 403 -17.57 11.40 -27.87
CA TYR A 403 -16.15 11.74 -27.80
C TYR A 403 -15.83 12.21 -26.39
N GLN A 404 -14.80 11.62 -25.79
CA GLN A 404 -14.34 12.00 -24.45
C GLN A 404 -12.93 12.57 -24.50
N TYR A 405 -12.72 13.69 -23.81
CA TYR A 405 -11.40 14.28 -23.65
C TYR A 405 -11.17 14.77 -22.22
N ASN A 406 -9.90 14.87 -21.86
CA ASN A 406 -9.48 15.40 -20.57
C ASN A 406 -9.36 16.92 -20.67
N ASP A 407 -10.22 17.63 -19.93
CA ASP A 407 -10.12 19.07 -19.73
C ASP A 407 -9.60 19.34 -18.30
N ASN A 408 -8.32 19.67 -18.19
CA ASN A 408 -7.68 20.07 -16.93
C ASN A 408 -7.87 19.08 -15.75
N GLY A 409 -7.94 17.78 -16.04
CA GLY A 409 -8.10 16.72 -15.05
C GLY A 409 -9.54 16.22 -14.88
N GLU A 410 -10.51 16.83 -15.57
CA GLU A 410 -11.90 16.36 -15.63
C GLU A 410 -12.18 15.73 -16.99
N TYR A 411 -12.87 14.58 -17.00
CA TYR A 411 -13.32 13.94 -18.24
C TYR A 411 -14.62 14.61 -18.72
N VAL A 412 -14.59 15.15 -19.93
CA VAL A 412 -15.74 15.78 -20.58
C VAL A 412 -16.17 14.90 -21.75
N SER A 413 -17.46 14.55 -21.81
CA SER A 413 -18.06 13.78 -22.89
C SER A 413 -18.95 14.68 -23.74
N ILE A 414 -18.77 14.63 -25.06
CA ILE A 414 -19.53 15.43 -26.03
C ILE A 414 -20.02 14.57 -27.19
N LYS A 415 -20.93 15.12 -28.00
CA LYS A 415 -21.35 14.53 -29.28
C LYS A 415 -20.51 15.12 -30.41
N PRO A 416 -19.61 14.36 -31.05
CA PRO A 416 -18.72 14.90 -32.08
C PRO A 416 -19.46 15.34 -33.36
N PHE A 417 -20.46 14.57 -33.79
CA PHE A 417 -21.17 14.77 -35.05
C PHE A 417 -22.61 15.27 -34.84
N LYS A 418 -23.13 16.00 -35.83
CA LYS A 418 -24.55 16.35 -35.93
C LYS A 418 -25.41 15.11 -36.23
N ASP A 419 -26.70 15.18 -35.92
CA ASP A 419 -27.62 14.05 -36.07
C ASP A 419 -27.93 13.67 -37.54
N ASP A 420 -27.56 14.52 -38.50
CA ASP A 420 -27.81 14.32 -39.94
C ASP A 420 -26.63 13.70 -40.70
N VAL A 421 -25.59 13.24 -39.98
CA VAL A 421 -24.41 12.63 -40.60
C VAL A 421 -24.74 11.26 -41.17
N THR A 422 -24.61 11.15 -42.50
CA THR A 422 -24.89 9.91 -43.25
C THR A 422 -23.64 9.28 -43.86
N GLN A 423 -22.51 9.98 -43.89
CA GLN A 423 -21.27 9.49 -44.47
C GLN A 423 -20.05 9.97 -43.70
N ILE A 424 -19.05 9.09 -43.55
CA ILE A 424 -17.74 9.40 -42.99
C ILE A 424 -16.67 8.97 -43.98
N SER A 425 -15.69 9.85 -44.23
CA SER A 425 -14.56 9.54 -45.09
C SER A 425 -13.37 9.10 -44.25
N LEU A 426 -12.85 7.91 -44.51
CA LEU A 426 -11.62 7.39 -43.94
C LEU A 426 -10.49 7.49 -44.95
N ILE A 427 -9.28 7.79 -44.47
CA ILE A 427 -8.05 7.77 -45.24
C ILE A 427 -7.11 6.73 -44.65
N ASN A 428 -6.57 5.83 -45.47
CA ASN A 428 -5.55 4.90 -45.04
C ASN A 428 -4.15 5.54 -45.12
N ALA A 429 -3.15 4.86 -44.58
CA ALA A 429 -1.77 5.34 -44.61
C ALA A 429 -1.15 5.45 -46.02
N ALA A 430 -1.75 4.84 -47.05
CA ALA A 430 -1.39 5.04 -48.46
C ALA A 430 -2.08 6.28 -49.10
N ASN A 431 -2.80 7.08 -48.30
CA ASN A 431 -3.64 8.21 -48.72
C ASN A 431 -4.81 7.82 -49.65
N GLU A 432 -5.25 6.56 -49.61
CA GLU A 432 -6.46 6.13 -50.31
C GLU A 432 -7.69 6.44 -49.46
N LYS A 433 -8.69 7.07 -50.09
CA LYS A 433 -9.91 7.53 -49.43
C LYS A 433 -11.03 6.51 -49.62
N ASN A 434 -11.62 6.06 -48.51
CA ASN A 434 -12.79 5.21 -48.47
C ASN A 434 -13.93 5.93 -47.76
N THR A 435 -15.08 6.08 -48.42
CA THR A 435 -16.27 6.69 -47.81
C THR A 435 -17.20 5.59 -47.31
N LEU A 436 -17.50 5.63 -46.02
CA LEU A 436 -18.43 4.74 -45.34
C LEU A 436 -19.80 5.41 -45.23
N THR A 437 -20.86 4.66 -45.53
CA THR A 437 -22.25 5.10 -45.33
C THR A 437 -22.70 4.65 -43.94
N ILE A 438 -23.19 5.60 -43.14
CA ILE A 438 -23.70 5.35 -41.78
C ILE A 438 -25.18 4.98 -41.89
N GLY A 439 -25.56 3.82 -41.35
CA GLY A 439 -26.95 3.37 -41.33
C GLY A 439 -27.67 3.60 -39.99
N GLY A 440 -26.93 3.97 -38.94
CA GLY A 440 -27.52 4.35 -37.65
C GLY A 440 -26.50 5.05 -36.75
N ILE A 441 -27.00 5.84 -35.81
CA ILE A 441 -26.20 6.58 -34.82
C ILE A 441 -26.52 6.04 -33.43
N LEU A 442 -25.48 5.83 -32.63
CA LEU A 442 -25.56 5.43 -31.22
C LEU A 442 -24.95 6.51 -30.34
N GLU A 443 -25.51 6.70 -29.15
CA GLU A 443 -24.96 7.57 -28.12
C GLU A 443 -24.40 6.77 -26.94
N GLN A 444 -23.67 7.43 -26.03
CA GLN A 444 -23.15 6.77 -24.82
C GLN A 444 -24.26 6.08 -24.01
N SER A 445 -25.46 6.67 -23.95
CA SER A 445 -26.61 6.11 -23.23
C SER A 445 -27.16 4.82 -23.85
N ASP A 446 -26.81 4.55 -25.10
CA ASP A 446 -27.22 3.34 -25.81
C ASP A 446 -26.27 2.17 -25.55
N LEU A 447 -25.09 2.42 -24.95
CA LEU A 447 -24.13 1.41 -24.53
C LEU A 447 -24.45 0.96 -23.09
N LYS A 448 -25.30 -0.06 -22.96
CA LYS A 448 -25.87 -0.47 -21.67
C LYS A 448 -25.16 -1.67 -21.05
N GLU A 449 -24.38 -2.38 -21.84
CA GLU A 449 -23.71 -3.61 -21.46
C GLU A 449 -22.48 -3.35 -20.56
N TYR A 450 -22.29 -4.21 -19.55
CA TYR A 450 -21.28 -4.02 -18.51
C TYR A 450 -19.84 -4.07 -19.04
N GLY A 451 -19.15 -2.93 -19.07
CA GLY A 451 -17.80 -2.77 -19.64
C GLY A 451 -17.80 -2.11 -21.02
N PHE A 452 -18.82 -2.33 -21.85
CA PHE A 452 -18.97 -1.68 -23.15
C PHE A 452 -19.33 -0.20 -23.02
N GLY A 453 -20.19 0.14 -22.05
CA GLY A 453 -20.52 1.53 -21.73
C GLY A 453 -19.36 2.34 -21.15
N GLU A 454 -18.25 1.70 -20.77
CA GLU A 454 -17.00 2.34 -20.34
C GLU A 454 -16.00 2.50 -21.49
N MET A 455 -16.29 1.94 -22.68
CA MET A 455 -15.48 2.20 -23.86
C MET A 455 -15.54 3.69 -24.20
N THR A 456 -14.37 4.23 -24.52
CA THR A 456 -14.15 5.60 -24.97
C THR A 456 -13.52 5.56 -26.36
N PRO A 457 -14.30 5.14 -27.39
CA PRO A 457 -13.77 4.97 -28.75
C PRO A 457 -13.42 6.29 -29.43
#